data_AF-A0A7C3WTU4-F1
#
_entry.id   AF-A0A7C3WTU4-F1
#
_cell.length_a   1.000
_cell.length_b   1.000
_cell.length_c   1.000
_cell.angle_alpha   90.00
_cell.angle_beta   90.00
_cell.angle_gamma   90.00
#
_symmetry.space_group_name_H-M   'P 1'
#
loop_
_entity.id
_entity.type
_entity.pdbx_description
1 polymer ?
#
loop_
_entity_poly.entity_id
_entity_poly.type
_entity_poly.pdbx_seq_one_letter_code
_entity_poly.pdbx_strand_id
1 'polypeptide(L)'
;MRDASPFFLQEEARLRGAKPRVKAIIYPFDLDYGLGPGLGVFEHTLFGGEPGKLVLEAGYFDYAAWTSPIRQTFSPNLNLVTPYWEDHAGYMRTGVYLRSADCEAELGFTAYVLLKPGETVNLRRFYQLKVEFTGSIWSGEPPGYISDLRLEGRLTIPESEIIDTGEVRVSLARDFSEHRVGDHTLVLDNRDGQWLPKSTNFPYLGLPWEEKHVDLYHGWELPDGSTEWLRVYRGVVESLEEMAHGWQARHRVKLESRDWIAHLLKRRLGTPTAAGERRPFMRGTYRVRGELVNTIPARVGETVKTGHGSATMRVLGSYQGRTDKSYLLEVESAGEVGEATFRWSINQGQSWRETEVVTAGPEDPVELEEGLAVYWESGPGTDFAAGNRFSFSAMAPVYIYQIFGAPFSGISSIYLNGEETREGVAADPVTGQVRVTGQSALVEARVVKDATTHPVDIIQDILAEVGLTEAIHPDSFALAKSLTPDYAIGVCFENVTAAQAIREIVRRTLYDLWVDFGEIRISAYLGDD
;
A
#
# COMPACT_ATOMS: atom_id res chain seq x y z
N MET A 1 -6.10 -56.95 -5.19
CA MET A 1 -7.21 -55.97 -5.16
C MET A 1 -7.14 -55.31 -3.79
N ARG A 2 -6.99 -53.98 -3.72
CA ARG A 2 -7.09 -53.26 -2.45
C ARG A 2 -8.58 -53.06 -2.18
N ASP A 3 -9.06 -53.45 -1.01
CA ASP A 3 -10.45 -53.21 -0.62
C ASP A 3 -10.69 -51.70 -0.53
N ALA A 4 -11.79 -51.23 -1.12
CA ALA A 4 -12.19 -49.85 -1.03
C ALA A 4 -12.44 -49.49 0.45
N SER A 5 -11.94 -48.33 0.89
CA SER A 5 -12.17 -47.90 2.27
C SER A 5 -13.67 -47.67 2.50
N PRO A 6 -14.17 -47.88 3.73
CA PRO A 6 -15.56 -47.58 4.07
C PRO A 6 -15.96 -46.13 3.73
N PHE A 7 -15.02 -45.18 3.84
CA PHE A 7 -15.22 -43.79 3.45
C PHE A 7 -15.45 -43.64 1.94
N PHE A 8 -14.64 -44.32 1.11
CA PHE A 8 -14.83 -44.30 -0.35
C PHE A 8 -16.20 -44.89 -0.74
N LEU A 9 -16.60 -46.02 -0.14
CA LEU A 9 -17.90 -46.63 -0.43
C LEU A 9 -19.07 -45.76 0.01
N GLN A 10 -18.93 -45.05 1.13
CA GLN A 10 -19.92 -44.09 1.61
C GLN A 10 -20.03 -42.90 0.66
N GLU A 11 -18.91 -42.37 0.18
CA GLU A 11 -18.88 -41.26 -0.77
C GLU A 11 -19.40 -41.66 -2.15
N GLU A 12 -19.03 -42.85 -2.64
CA GLU A 12 -19.54 -43.40 -3.89
C GLU A 12 -21.05 -43.63 -3.81
N ALA A 13 -21.55 -44.18 -2.69
CA ALA A 13 -22.99 -44.36 -2.47
C ALA A 13 -23.74 -43.03 -2.39
N ARG A 14 -23.13 -41.98 -1.82
CA ARG A 14 -23.67 -40.63 -1.74
C ARG A 14 -23.82 -39.97 -3.11
N LEU A 15 -22.88 -40.23 -4.02
CA LEU A 15 -22.88 -39.66 -5.38
C LEU A 15 -23.70 -40.47 -6.39
N ARG A 16 -24.11 -41.71 -6.06
CA ARG A 16 -24.96 -42.52 -6.93
C ARG A 16 -26.35 -41.88 -7.08
N GLY A 17 -26.68 -41.47 -8.31
CA GLY A 17 -27.93 -40.79 -8.64
C GLY A 17 -27.87 -39.27 -8.50
N ALA A 18 -26.70 -38.71 -8.14
CA ALA A 18 -26.52 -37.27 -8.12
C ALA A 18 -26.60 -36.69 -9.53
N LYS A 19 -27.28 -35.54 -9.69
CA LYS A 19 -27.40 -34.85 -10.97
C LYS A 19 -26.41 -33.69 -11.04
N PRO A 20 -25.59 -33.59 -12.10
CA PRO A 20 -24.69 -32.45 -12.25
C PRO A 20 -25.51 -31.16 -12.42
N ARG A 21 -25.07 -30.09 -11.77
CA ARG A 21 -25.66 -28.76 -11.81
C ARG A 21 -24.60 -27.71 -12.10
N VAL A 22 -25.00 -26.59 -12.67
CA VAL A 22 -24.13 -25.43 -12.91
C VAL A 22 -24.75 -24.17 -12.31
N LYS A 23 -23.89 -23.30 -11.79
CA LYS A 23 -24.28 -21.98 -11.28
C LYS A 23 -23.21 -20.96 -11.62
N ALA A 24 -23.61 -19.83 -12.20
CA ALA A 24 -22.75 -18.67 -12.40
C ALA A 24 -23.26 -17.50 -11.57
N ILE A 25 -22.36 -16.73 -10.96
CA ILE A 25 -22.68 -15.55 -10.16
C ILE A 25 -21.86 -14.37 -10.66
N ILE A 26 -22.52 -13.27 -11.01
CA ILE A 26 -21.87 -12.02 -11.45
C ILE A 26 -21.96 -10.98 -10.33
N TYR A 27 -20.87 -10.26 -10.04
CA TYR A 27 -20.82 -9.25 -8.97
C TYR A 27 -19.59 -8.33 -9.12
N PRO A 28 -19.51 -7.16 -8.47
CA PRO A 28 -20.55 -6.54 -7.66
C PRO A 28 -21.55 -5.76 -8.51
N PHE A 29 -22.76 -5.65 -7.98
CA PHE A 29 -23.79 -4.70 -8.41
C PHE A 29 -24.05 -3.76 -7.24
N ASP A 30 -23.87 -2.46 -7.45
CA ASP A 30 -24.16 -1.49 -6.39
C ASP A 30 -25.68 -1.41 -6.19
N LEU A 31 -26.14 -1.65 -4.96
CA LEU A 31 -27.54 -1.61 -4.61
C LEU A 31 -27.89 -0.28 -3.93
N ASP A 32 -28.76 0.49 -4.58
CA ASP A 32 -29.33 1.69 -3.98
C ASP A 32 -30.24 1.31 -2.81
N TYR A 33 -29.82 1.63 -1.59
CA TYR A 33 -30.63 1.50 -0.37
C TYR A 33 -31.29 2.83 0.02
N GLY A 34 -31.05 3.93 -0.69
CA GLY A 34 -31.77 5.20 -0.54
C GLY A 34 -31.32 6.08 0.61
N LEU A 35 -30.05 6.02 1.00
CA LEU A 35 -29.49 7.00 1.91
C LEU A 35 -29.25 8.33 1.18
N GLY A 36 -29.99 9.36 1.60
CA GLY A 36 -29.86 10.71 1.08
C GLY A 36 -30.69 11.71 1.88
N PRO A 37 -30.58 13.01 1.60
CA PRO A 37 -31.32 14.05 2.33
C PRO A 37 -32.83 13.81 2.29
N GLY A 38 -33.45 13.59 3.45
CA GLY A 38 -34.90 13.37 3.57
C GLY A 38 -35.40 12.02 3.07
N LEU A 39 -34.51 11.07 2.74
CA LEU A 39 -34.86 9.73 2.29
C LEU A 39 -34.75 8.73 3.44
N GLY A 40 -35.89 8.14 3.81
CA GLY A 40 -36.01 7.25 4.96
C GLY A 40 -36.43 7.99 6.24
N VAL A 41 -36.29 7.33 7.37
CA VAL A 41 -36.62 7.86 8.70
C VAL A 41 -35.33 8.00 9.49
N PHE A 42 -35.01 9.24 9.86
CA PHE A 42 -33.85 9.57 10.67
C PHE A 42 -34.30 9.80 12.12
N GLU A 43 -33.66 9.11 13.05
CA GLU A 43 -33.85 9.23 14.50
C GLU A 43 -32.49 9.57 15.11
N HIS A 44 -32.23 10.84 15.41
CA HIS A 44 -30.93 11.31 15.94
C HIS A 44 -29.73 11.01 15.03
N THR A 45 -29.97 10.89 13.73
CA THR A 45 -28.97 10.71 12.69
C THR A 45 -29.25 11.70 11.55
N LEU A 46 -28.25 11.95 10.72
CA LEU A 46 -28.32 12.82 9.56
C LEU A 46 -27.56 12.19 8.39
N PHE A 47 -27.96 12.53 7.17
CA PHE A 47 -27.15 12.24 6.00
C PHE A 47 -25.82 13.00 6.07
N GLY A 48 -24.70 12.30 5.92
CA GLY A 48 -23.36 12.85 6.10
C GLY A 48 -22.85 13.74 4.97
N GLY A 49 -23.66 14.02 3.96
CA GLY A 49 -23.30 14.83 2.78
C GLY A 49 -22.65 14.04 1.64
N GLU A 50 -22.31 12.77 1.86
CA GLU A 50 -21.63 11.88 0.91
C GLU A 50 -22.39 10.53 0.82
N PRO A 51 -22.43 9.88 -0.36
CA PRO A 51 -23.03 8.54 -0.48
C PRO A 51 -22.44 7.56 0.54
N GLY A 52 -23.30 6.78 1.18
CA GLY A 52 -22.87 5.81 2.20
C GLY A 52 -22.46 6.39 3.55
N LYS A 53 -22.58 7.71 3.76
CA LYS A 53 -22.23 8.36 5.03
C LYS A 53 -23.45 8.72 5.86
N LEU A 54 -23.50 8.21 7.08
CA LEU A 54 -24.55 8.49 8.05
C LEU A 54 -23.91 8.99 9.34
N VAL A 55 -24.31 10.16 9.80
CA VAL A 55 -23.68 10.88 10.91
C VAL A 55 -24.67 10.98 12.08
N LEU A 56 -24.18 10.87 13.31
CA LEU A 56 -25.00 11.10 14.51
C LEU A 56 -25.30 12.61 14.67
N GLU A 57 -26.52 12.95 15.08
CA GLU A 57 -26.83 14.32 15.47
C GLU A 57 -25.99 14.76 16.67
N ALA A 58 -25.69 16.06 16.75
CA ALA A 58 -25.03 16.61 17.93
C ALA A 58 -25.97 16.52 19.14
N GLY A 59 -25.61 15.72 20.14
CA GLY A 59 -26.42 15.56 21.35
C GLY A 59 -26.03 14.33 22.16
N TYR A 60 -26.77 14.12 23.25
CA TYR A 60 -26.63 12.94 24.11
C TYR A 60 -27.79 12.00 23.83
N PHE A 61 -27.51 10.94 23.07
CA PHE A 61 -28.48 9.92 22.70
C PHE A 61 -27.94 8.56 23.14
N ASP A 62 -28.77 7.77 23.81
CA ASP A 62 -28.50 6.36 24.11
C ASP A 62 -28.91 5.43 22.95
N TYR A 63 -29.66 5.99 22.01
CA TYR A 63 -30.13 5.36 20.79
C TYR A 63 -30.23 6.38 19.66
N ALA A 64 -29.73 6.00 18.48
CA ALA A 64 -29.95 6.71 17.24
C ALA A 64 -30.11 5.69 16.12
N ALA A 65 -30.89 6.02 15.09
CA ALA A 65 -31.10 5.12 13.97
C ALA A 65 -31.40 5.86 12.67
N TRP A 66 -31.18 5.16 11.57
CA TRP A 66 -31.74 5.51 10.28
C TRP A 66 -32.37 4.26 9.67
N THR A 67 -33.60 4.39 9.19
CA THR A 67 -34.30 3.33 8.46
C THR A 67 -34.53 3.77 7.03
N SER A 68 -34.05 2.98 6.07
CA SER A 68 -34.14 3.30 4.65
C SER A 68 -35.59 3.28 4.15
N PRO A 69 -35.91 3.92 3.01
CA PRO A 69 -37.14 3.61 2.30
C PRO A 69 -37.15 2.13 1.86
N ILE A 70 -38.33 1.58 1.57
CA ILE A 70 -38.44 0.26 0.94
C ILE A 70 -37.89 0.37 -0.48
N ARG A 71 -36.99 -0.54 -0.83
CA ARG A 71 -36.39 -0.64 -2.16
C ARG A 71 -36.73 -1.95 -2.81
N GLN A 72 -36.69 -1.96 -4.14
CA GLN A 72 -36.92 -3.14 -4.95
C GLN A 72 -35.64 -3.44 -5.75
N THR A 73 -35.21 -4.70 -5.72
CA THR A 73 -34.16 -5.21 -6.61
C THR A 73 -34.59 -5.05 -8.06
N PHE A 74 -33.66 -4.69 -8.92
CA PHE A 74 -33.92 -4.55 -10.36
C PHE A 74 -34.07 -5.89 -11.08
N SER A 75 -33.65 -6.99 -10.45
CA SER A 75 -33.72 -8.34 -10.99
C SER A 75 -34.04 -9.30 -9.86
N PRO A 76 -34.98 -10.24 -10.04
CA PRO A 76 -35.25 -11.29 -9.07
C PRO A 76 -34.04 -12.22 -8.83
N ASN A 77 -33.08 -12.21 -9.76
CA ASN A 77 -31.87 -13.01 -9.70
C ASN A 77 -30.74 -12.32 -8.93
N LEU A 78 -30.89 -11.03 -8.59
CA LEU A 78 -30.02 -10.35 -7.65
C LEU A 78 -30.47 -10.72 -6.23
N ASN A 79 -30.05 -11.90 -5.82
CA ASN A 79 -30.59 -12.64 -4.69
C ASN A 79 -29.61 -12.79 -3.52
N LEU A 80 -28.42 -12.21 -3.65
CA LEU A 80 -27.38 -12.21 -2.64
C LEU A 80 -26.84 -10.79 -2.50
N VAL A 81 -26.46 -10.40 -1.28
CA VAL A 81 -25.86 -9.10 -1.00
C VAL A 81 -24.73 -9.25 0.02
N THR A 82 -23.65 -8.51 -0.19
CA THR A 82 -22.53 -8.40 0.75
C THR A 82 -22.43 -6.95 1.24
N PRO A 83 -22.62 -6.67 2.54
CA PRO A 83 -22.58 -5.31 3.05
C PRO A 83 -21.15 -4.93 3.46
N TYR A 84 -20.81 -3.66 3.30
CA TYR A 84 -19.56 -3.07 3.76
C TYR A 84 -19.85 -1.72 4.39
N TRP A 85 -19.09 -1.35 5.42
CA TRP A 85 -19.08 -0.03 6.03
C TRP A 85 -17.84 0.10 6.93
N GLU A 86 -17.45 1.34 7.21
CA GLU A 86 -16.46 1.67 8.24
C GLU A 86 -17.17 2.29 9.44
N ASP A 87 -16.85 1.79 10.64
CA ASP A 87 -17.44 2.27 11.89
C ASP A 87 -16.52 3.29 12.57
N HIS A 88 -16.94 4.55 12.55
CA HIS A 88 -16.29 5.67 13.23
C HIS A 88 -17.14 6.19 14.39
N ALA A 89 -18.14 5.42 14.84
CA ALA A 89 -19.02 5.85 15.92
C ALA A 89 -18.29 5.88 17.25
N GLY A 90 -17.28 5.01 17.47
CA GLY A 90 -16.28 5.03 18.57
C GLY A 90 -16.81 4.88 20.01
N TYR A 91 -17.92 5.52 20.33
CA TYR A 91 -18.58 5.61 21.64
C TYR A 91 -19.97 4.96 21.67
N MET A 92 -20.51 4.55 20.51
CA MET A 92 -21.74 3.75 20.39
C MET A 92 -21.43 2.46 19.64
N ARG A 93 -22.22 1.42 19.91
CA ARG A 93 -22.21 0.19 19.12
C ARG A 93 -23.07 0.38 17.87
N THR A 94 -22.45 0.23 16.71
CA THR A 94 -23.16 0.23 15.42
C THR A 94 -23.71 -1.15 15.10
N GLY A 95 -24.98 -1.20 14.68
CA GLY A 95 -25.63 -2.37 14.12
C GLY A 95 -26.28 -2.04 12.78
N VAL A 96 -25.91 -2.77 11.72
CA VAL A 96 -26.53 -2.63 10.40
C VAL A 96 -27.42 -3.85 10.18
N TYR A 97 -28.67 -3.64 9.82
CA TYR A 97 -29.67 -4.69 9.70
C TYR A 97 -30.37 -4.63 8.35
N LEU A 98 -30.71 -5.80 7.82
CA LEU A 98 -31.45 -5.96 6.57
C LEU A 98 -32.69 -6.80 6.82
N ARG A 99 -33.81 -6.40 6.22
CA ARG A 99 -34.95 -7.30 5.99
C ARG A 99 -35.29 -7.34 4.52
N SER A 100 -35.74 -8.48 4.03
CA SER A 100 -36.18 -8.63 2.65
C SER A 100 -37.35 -9.59 2.50
N ALA A 101 -38.23 -9.32 1.54
CA ALA A 101 -39.45 -10.09 1.25
C ALA A 101 -39.70 -10.16 -0.27
N ASP A 102 -40.53 -11.12 -0.70
CA ASP A 102 -40.86 -11.28 -2.13
C ASP A 102 -41.95 -10.31 -2.57
N CYS A 103 -42.78 -9.84 -1.62
CA CYS A 103 -43.73 -8.75 -1.83
C CYS A 103 -43.53 -7.61 -0.81
N GLU A 104 -43.87 -6.38 -1.22
CA GLU A 104 -43.71 -5.18 -0.40
C GLU A 104 -44.52 -5.25 0.90
N ALA A 105 -45.74 -5.81 0.83
CA ALA A 105 -46.66 -5.90 1.98
C ALA A 105 -46.14 -6.81 3.11
N GLU A 106 -45.35 -7.84 2.79
CA GLU A 106 -44.74 -8.76 3.77
C GLU A 106 -43.55 -8.14 4.51
N LEU A 107 -42.92 -7.11 3.94
CA LEU A 107 -41.70 -6.54 4.48
C LEU A 107 -41.91 -5.97 5.89
N GLY A 108 -43.09 -5.38 6.14
CA GLY A 108 -43.47 -4.85 7.46
C GLY A 108 -43.49 -5.90 8.57
N PHE A 109 -43.74 -7.16 8.23
CA PHE A 109 -43.82 -8.29 9.15
C PHE A 109 -42.52 -9.11 9.21
N THR A 110 -41.60 -8.87 8.28
CA THR A 110 -40.32 -9.57 8.22
C THR A 110 -39.36 -8.99 9.25
N ALA A 111 -38.75 -9.86 10.05
CA ALA A 111 -37.76 -9.47 11.05
C ALA A 111 -36.46 -8.96 10.40
N TYR A 112 -35.81 -8.02 11.06
CA TYR A 112 -34.48 -7.55 10.69
C TYR A 112 -33.43 -8.60 11.04
N VAL A 113 -32.53 -8.84 10.09
CA VAL A 113 -31.34 -9.69 10.26
C VAL A 113 -30.13 -8.79 10.43
N LEU A 114 -29.37 -8.98 11.51
CA LEU A 114 -28.11 -8.27 11.74
C LEU A 114 -27.09 -8.69 10.69
N LEU A 115 -26.50 -7.71 10.03
CA LEU A 115 -25.46 -7.90 9.03
C LEU A 115 -24.08 -7.87 9.68
N LYS A 116 -23.11 -8.56 9.06
CA LYS A 116 -21.68 -8.40 9.35
C LYS A 116 -20.97 -7.93 8.08
N PRO A 117 -19.98 -7.02 8.17
CA PRO A 117 -19.23 -6.58 7.00
C PRO A 117 -18.60 -7.78 6.28
N GLY A 118 -18.74 -7.84 4.96
CA GLY A 118 -18.20 -8.93 4.14
C GLY A 118 -18.99 -10.25 4.17
N GLU A 119 -20.01 -10.39 5.04
CA GLU A 119 -20.83 -11.61 5.10
C GLU A 119 -21.95 -11.57 4.05
N THR A 120 -21.95 -12.52 3.12
CA THR A 120 -23.01 -12.62 2.10
C THR A 120 -24.31 -13.13 2.72
N VAL A 121 -25.41 -12.41 2.50
CA VAL A 121 -26.76 -12.79 2.94
C VAL A 121 -27.73 -12.88 1.76
N ASN A 122 -28.81 -13.64 1.93
CA ASN A 122 -29.88 -13.73 0.95
C ASN A 122 -30.65 -12.41 0.87
N LEU A 123 -30.92 -11.97 -0.35
CA LEU A 123 -31.73 -10.80 -0.67
C LEU A 123 -32.96 -11.25 -1.45
N ARG A 124 -34.14 -10.83 -1.00
CA ARG A 124 -35.39 -11.00 -1.76
C ARG A 124 -35.74 -9.73 -2.52
N ARG A 125 -36.81 -9.82 -3.33
CA ARG A 125 -37.20 -8.79 -4.29
C ARG A 125 -37.31 -7.39 -3.69
N PHE A 126 -37.93 -7.26 -2.52
CA PHE A 126 -38.06 -6.01 -1.78
C PHE A 126 -37.20 -6.05 -0.53
N TYR A 127 -36.55 -4.95 -0.19
CA TYR A 127 -35.66 -4.88 0.97
C TYR A 127 -35.69 -3.51 1.64
N GLN A 128 -35.25 -3.50 2.90
CA GLN A 128 -35.08 -2.30 3.69
C GLN A 128 -33.89 -2.46 4.63
N LEU A 129 -33.08 -1.41 4.72
CA LEU A 129 -31.90 -1.34 5.56
C LEU A 129 -32.23 -0.51 6.82
N LYS A 130 -31.69 -0.90 7.96
CA LYS A 130 -31.72 -0.13 9.19
C LYS A 130 -30.31 -0.04 9.76
N VAL A 131 -29.86 1.15 10.12
CA VAL A 131 -28.64 1.36 10.88
C VAL A 131 -29.04 1.84 12.26
N GLU A 132 -28.54 1.19 13.30
CA GLU A 132 -28.75 1.56 14.70
C GLU A 132 -27.41 1.85 15.35
N PHE A 133 -27.39 2.87 16.20
CA PHE A 133 -26.34 3.15 17.15
C PHE A 133 -26.91 2.98 18.54
N THR A 134 -26.30 2.12 19.36
CA THR A 134 -26.80 1.78 20.70
C THR A 134 -25.73 1.90 21.75
N GLY A 135 -26.12 2.30 22.96
CA GLY A 135 -25.26 2.36 24.13
C GLY A 135 -24.65 3.74 24.37
N SER A 136 -24.35 4.01 25.65
CA SER A 136 -23.83 5.31 26.10
C SER A 136 -22.65 5.09 27.06
N ILE A 137 -21.43 5.11 26.54
CA ILE A 137 -20.23 5.26 27.39
C ILE A 137 -19.32 6.27 26.70
N TRP A 138 -19.30 7.47 27.26
CA TRP A 138 -18.66 8.63 26.65
C TRP A 138 -17.17 8.66 26.97
N SER A 139 -16.34 8.55 25.93
CA SER A 139 -14.92 8.93 25.96
C SER A 139 -14.36 9.32 24.57
N GLY A 140 -15.20 9.74 23.61
CA GLY A 140 -14.80 10.02 22.23
C GLY A 140 -15.21 11.41 21.72
N GLU A 141 -14.62 11.86 20.61
CA GLU A 141 -14.95 13.12 19.95
C GLU A 141 -16.22 12.97 19.09
N PRO A 142 -17.32 13.68 19.39
CA PRO A 142 -18.51 13.70 18.55
C PRO A 142 -18.36 14.63 17.32
N PRO A 143 -19.18 14.44 16.26
CA PRO A 143 -20.17 13.37 16.11
C PRO A 143 -19.55 12.08 15.56
N GLY A 144 -19.96 10.94 16.11
CA GLY A 144 -19.66 9.63 15.54
C GLY A 144 -20.45 9.42 14.23
N TYR A 145 -19.94 8.55 13.36
CA TYR A 145 -20.55 8.28 12.06
C TYR A 145 -20.18 6.89 11.53
N ILE A 146 -20.88 6.45 10.50
CA ILE A 146 -20.37 5.43 9.58
C ILE A 146 -20.08 6.05 8.22
N SER A 147 -19.07 5.53 7.54
CA SER A 147 -18.72 5.86 6.16
C SER A 147 -18.69 4.60 5.29
N ASP A 148 -18.68 4.80 3.97
CA ASP A 148 -18.61 3.74 2.98
C ASP A 148 -19.65 2.63 3.16
N LEU A 149 -20.82 2.96 3.72
CA LEU A 149 -21.94 2.03 3.75
C LEU A 149 -22.30 1.68 2.31
N ARG A 150 -22.20 0.41 1.94
CA ARG A 150 -22.63 -0.07 0.63
C ARG A 150 -23.10 -1.50 0.66
N LEU A 151 -23.92 -1.84 -0.32
CA LEU A 151 -24.51 -3.17 -0.49
C LEU A 151 -24.09 -3.71 -1.86
N GLU A 152 -23.12 -4.61 -1.88
CA GLU A 152 -22.67 -5.25 -3.12
C GLU A 152 -23.57 -6.46 -3.44
N GLY A 153 -24.50 -6.24 -4.35
CA GLY A 153 -25.37 -7.26 -4.91
C GLY A 153 -24.60 -8.28 -5.75
N ARG A 154 -25.02 -9.54 -5.66
CA ARG A 154 -24.54 -10.63 -6.52
C ARG A 154 -25.72 -11.24 -7.26
N LEU A 155 -25.60 -11.31 -8.58
CA LEU A 155 -26.63 -11.82 -9.47
C LEU A 155 -26.35 -13.28 -9.79
N THR A 156 -27.22 -14.17 -9.32
CA THR A 156 -27.15 -15.59 -9.64
C THR A 156 -27.83 -15.84 -10.98
N ILE A 157 -27.08 -16.29 -11.97
CA ILE A 157 -27.61 -16.63 -13.29
C ILE A 157 -28.47 -17.90 -13.16
N PRO A 158 -29.75 -17.88 -13.58
CA PRO A 158 -30.55 -19.09 -13.63
C PRO A 158 -29.89 -20.12 -14.53
N GLU A 159 -29.87 -21.37 -14.09
CA GLU A 159 -29.26 -22.46 -14.88
C GLU A 159 -29.88 -22.59 -16.27
N SER A 160 -31.18 -22.29 -16.41
CA SER A 160 -31.88 -22.25 -17.69
C SER A 160 -31.39 -21.16 -18.65
N GLU A 161 -30.70 -20.13 -18.15
CA GLU A 161 -30.09 -19.07 -18.96
C GLU A 161 -28.64 -19.39 -19.34
N ILE A 162 -28.01 -20.42 -18.76
CA ILE A 162 -26.65 -20.84 -19.12
C ILE A 162 -26.75 -21.82 -20.29
N ILE A 163 -26.40 -21.35 -21.49
CA ILE A 163 -26.39 -22.17 -22.71
C ILE A 163 -25.13 -23.04 -22.76
N ASP A 164 -23.99 -22.45 -22.42
CA ASP A 164 -22.68 -23.10 -22.44
C ASP A 164 -21.81 -22.48 -21.35
N THR A 165 -21.23 -23.32 -20.49
CA THR A 165 -20.28 -22.89 -19.46
C THR A 165 -18.92 -22.53 -20.03
N GLY A 166 -18.65 -22.89 -21.29
CA GLY A 166 -17.35 -22.70 -21.92
C GLY A 166 -16.27 -23.61 -21.35
N GLU A 167 -15.09 -23.50 -21.96
CA GLU A 167 -13.87 -24.11 -21.45
C GLU A 167 -13.19 -23.14 -20.48
N VAL A 168 -12.86 -23.61 -19.29
CA VAL A 168 -11.94 -22.89 -18.39
C VAL A 168 -10.52 -23.29 -18.78
N ARG A 169 -9.80 -22.42 -19.49
CA ARG A 169 -8.44 -22.70 -19.92
C ARG A 169 -7.45 -22.22 -18.87
N VAL A 170 -7.18 -23.04 -17.86
CA VAL A 170 -6.14 -22.69 -16.88
C VAL A 170 -4.77 -23.05 -17.45
N SER A 171 -3.95 -22.06 -17.78
CA SER A 171 -2.55 -22.29 -18.14
C SER A 171 -1.63 -21.30 -17.44
N LEU A 172 -1.20 -21.63 -16.22
CA LEU A 172 -0.11 -20.91 -15.57
C LEU A 172 1.17 -21.71 -15.74
N ALA A 173 2.19 -21.09 -16.32
CA ALA A 173 3.54 -21.64 -16.28
C ALA A 173 3.93 -21.80 -14.79
N ARG A 174 4.53 -22.94 -14.42
CA ARG A 174 4.95 -23.26 -13.03
C ARG A 174 5.83 -22.17 -12.39
N ASP A 175 6.50 -21.38 -13.20
CA ASP A 175 7.40 -20.31 -12.79
C ASP A 175 6.85 -18.89 -13.06
N PHE A 176 5.57 -18.76 -13.43
CA PHE A 176 4.96 -17.49 -13.82
C PHE A 176 5.64 -16.78 -15.01
N SER A 177 6.48 -17.47 -15.79
CA SER A 177 7.22 -16.89 -16.93
C SER A 177 6.32 -16.53 -18.11
N GLU A 178 5.36 -17.40 -18.43
CA GLU A 178 4.32 -17.20 -19.42
C GLU A 178 2.96 -17.09 -18.71
N HIS A 179 2.57 -15.86 -18.34
CA HIS A 179 1.19 -15.61 -17.90
C HIS A 179 0.25 -15.78 -19.09
N ARG A 180 -0.12 -17.02 -19.41
CA ARG A 180 -1.30 -17.25 -20.22
C ARG A 180 -2.49 -17.13 -19.29
N VAL A 181 -3.06 -15.93 -19.28
CA VAL A 181 -4.28 -15.60 -18.55
C VAL A 181 -5.30 -16.69 -18.84
N GLY A 182 -5.83 -17.35 -17.81
CA GLY A 182 -6.91 -18.26 -18.06
C GLY A 182 -8.10 -17.47 -18.59
N ASP A 183 -8.51 -17.74 -19.81
CA ASP A 183 -9.70 -17.16 -20.40
C ASP A 183 -10.89 -18.10 -20.19
N HIS A 184 -12.06 -17.49 -20.05
CA HIS A 184 -13.31 -18.22 -19.90
C HIS A 184 -14.43 -17.44 -20.60
N THR A 185 -15.18 -18.16 -21.43
CA THR A 185 -16.33 -17.64 -22.17
C THR A 185 -17.61 -18.32 -21.69
N LEU A 186 -18.47 -17.57 -21.02
CA LEU A 186 -19.80 -18.03 -20.61
C LEU A 186 -20.82 -17.60 -21.66
N VAL A 187 -21.58 -18.55 -22.23
CA VAL A 187 -22.64 -18.25 -23.20
C VAL A 187 -23.99 -18.27 -22.50
N LEU A 188 -24.68 -17.14 -22.52
CA LEU A 188 -25.97 -16.96 -21.88
C LEU A 188 -27.09 -16.76 -22.91
N ASP A 189 -28.29 -17.14 -22.52
CA ASP A 189 -29.51 -16.86 -23.25
C ASP A 189 -29.82 -15.36 -23.22
N ASN A 190 -30.20 -14.81 -24.38
CA ASN A 190 -30.59 -13.40 -24.53
C ASN A 190 -31.91 -13.27 -25.31
N ARG A 191 -32.79 -14.28 -25.28
CA ARG A 191 -34.09 -14.29 -25.98
C ARG A 191 -35.00 -13.13 -25.56
N ASP A 192 -34.96 -12.77 -24.28
CA ASP A 192 -35.78 -11.70 -23.72
C ASP A 192 -35.10 -10.32 -23.82
N GLY A 193 -33.91 -10.25 -24.44
CA GLY A 193 -33.12 -9.02 -24.54
C GLY A 193 -32.65 -8.49 -23.18
N GLN A 194 -32.60 -9.34 -22.15
CA GLN A 194 -32.27 -8.95 -20.79
C GLN A 194 -30.82 -8.44 -20.65
N TRP A 195 -29.94 -8.81 -21.58
CA TRP A 195 -28.55 -8.36 -21.62
C TRP A 195 -28.32 -7.15 -22.55
N LEU A 196 -29.35 -6.58 -23.18
CA LEU A 196 -29.20 -5.48 -24.15
C LEU A 196 -29.08 -4.10 -23.48
N PRO A 197 -28.09 -3.28 -23.87
CA PRO A 197 -28.01 -1.90 -23.42
C PRO A 197 -29.32 -1.16 -23.64
N LYS A 198 -29.91 -0.63 -22.55
CA LYS A 198 -31.20 0.10 -22.49
C LYS A 198 -32.48 -0.74 -22.40
N SER A 199 -32.39 -2.06 -22.22
CA SER A 199 -33.60 -2.82 -21.83
C SER A 199 -34.09 -2.34 -20.45
N THR A 200 -35.39 -2.43 -20.18
CA THR A 200 -35.95 -2.10 -18.83
C THR A 200 -35.35 -2.99 -17.73
N ASN A 201 -34.76 -4.12 -18.14
CA ASN A 201 -34.05 -5.08 -17.29
C ASN A 201 -32.52 -4.94 -17.42
N PHE A 202 -31.99 -3.81 -17.92
CA PHE A 202 -30.55 -3.52 -18.11
C PHE A 202 -30.08 -2.52 -17.04
N PRO A 203 -29.88 -2.92 -15.77
CA PRO A 203 -29.69 -2.02 -14.65
C PRO A 203 -28.18 -1.91 -14.48
N TYR A 204 -27.53 -1.29 -15.47
CA TYR A 204 -26.08 -1.04 -15.47
C TYR A 204 -25.77 0.35 -14.95
N LEU A 205 -26.56 0.85 -14.00
CA LEU A 205 -26.28 2.10 -13.30
C LEU A 205 -25.12 1.98 -12.28
N GLY A 206 -24.28 0.94 -12.42
CA GLY A 206 -23.14 0.67 -11.55
C GLY A 206 -21.81 0.61 -12.31
N LEU A 207 -20.86 -0.10 -11.72
CA LEU A 207 -19.47 -0.18 -12.19
C LEU A 207 -19.34 -0.74 -13.63
N PRO A 208 -18.27 -0.33 -14.37
CA PRO A 208 -17.87 -0.93 -15.64
C PRO A 208 -17.77 -2.46 -15.59
N TRP A 209 -17.90 -3.13 -16.74
CA TRP A 209 -17.79 -4.59 -16.81
C TRP A 209 -16.43 -5.10 -16.35
N GLU A 210 -15.39 -4.32 -16.60
CA GLU A 210 -14.01 -4.59 -16.23
C GLU A 210 -13.77 -4.60 -14.71
N GLU A 211 -14.75 -4.12 -13.94
CA GLU A 211 -14.76 -4.15 -12.48
C GLU A 211 -15.68 -5.25 -11.92
N LYS A 212 -16.39 -5.96 -12.80
CA LYS A 212 -17.23 -7.10 -12.42
C LYS A 212 -16.42 -8.40 -12.48
N HIS A 213 -16.91 -9.33 -11.70
CA HIS A 213 -16.40 -10.65 -11.50
C HIS A 213 -17.46 -11.68 -11.84
N VAL A 214 -17.01 -12.85 -12.27
CA VAL A 214 -17.83 -14.02 -12.47
C VAL A 214 -17.25 -15.17 -11.66
N ASP A 215 -18.06 -15.74 -10.77
CA ASP A 215 -17.76 -17.02 -10.13
C ASP A 215 -18.58 -18.12 -10.84
N LEU A 216 -17.90 -19.17 -11.31
CA LEU A 216 -18.52 -20.37 -11.86
C LEU A 216 -18.41 -21.51 -10.85
N TYR A 217 -19.53 -22.19 -10.63
CA TYR A 217 -19.66 -23.33 -9.74
C TYR A 217 -20.17 -24.54 -10.50
N HIS A 218 -19.55 -25.69 -10.24
CA HIS A 218 -20.12 -26.99 -10.55
C HIS A 218 -20.71 -27.58 -9.28
N GLY A 219 -21.83 -28.26 -9.41
CA GLY A 219 -22.45 -28.90 -8.27
C GLY A 219 -23.05 -30.25 -8.59
N TRP A 220 -23.39 -30.96 -7.53
CA TRP A 220 -24.08 -32.23 -7.59
C TRP A 220 -25.33 -32.14 -6.73
N GLU A 221 -26.48 -32.23 -7.36
CA GLU A 221 -27.76 -32.37 -6.67
C GLU A 221 -27.87 -33.80 -6.16
N LEU A 222 -27.87 -33.96 -4.84
CA LEU A 222 -27.96 -35.23 -4.15
C LEU A 222 -29.41 -35.78 -4.20
N PRO A 223 -29.61 -37.08 -3.94
CA PRO A 223 -30.95 -37.68 -3.95
C PRO A 223 -31.95 -37.06 -2.96
N ASP A 224 -31.47 -36.37 -1.92
CA ASP A 224 -32.30 -35.64 -0.95
C ASP A 224 -32.74 -34.24 -1.43
N GLY A 225 -32.31 -33.83 -2.63
CA GLY A 225 -32.61 -32.54 -3.26
C GLY A 225 -31.65 -31.41 -2.86
N SER A 226 -30.70 -31.66 -1.95
CA SER A 226 -29.64 -30.71 -1.65
C SER A 226 -28.62 -30.63 -2.79
N THR A 227 -27.93 -29.51 -2.95
CA THR A 227 -26.87 -29.37 -3.96
C THR A 227 -25.58 -28.93 -3.29
N GLU A 228 -24.53 -29.72 -3.49
CA GLU A 228 -23.18 -29.34 -3.09
C GLU A 228 -22.51 -28.58 -4.23
N TRP A 229 -21.96 -27.41 -3.92
CA TRP A 229 -21.33 -26.52 -4.91
C TRP A 229 -19.82 -26.45 -4.70
N LEU A 230 -19.06 -26.67 -5.76
CA LEU A 230 -17.63 -26.43 -5.85
C LEU A 230 -17.39 -25.26 -6.80
N ARG A 231 -16.71 -24.21 -6.33
CA ARG A 231 -16.27 -23.12 -7.21
C ARG A 231 -15.12 -23.62 -8.07
N VAL A 232 -15.29 -23.61 -9.39
CA VAL A 232 -14.30 -24.10 -10.34
C VAL A 232 -13.53 -22.98 -11.04
N TYR A 233 -14.10 -21.77 -11.08
CA TYR A 233 -13.47 -20.62 -11.70
C TYR A 233 -13.95 -19.31 -11.06
N ARG A 234 -13.04 -18.34 -11.00
CA ARG A 234 -13.30 -16.95 -10.64
C ARG A 234 -12.55 -16.06 -11.62
N GLY A 235 -13.27 -15.17 -12.29
CA GLY A 235 -12.69 -14.27 -13.28
C GLY A 235 -13.15 -12.83 -13.14
N VAL A 236 -12.42 -11.92 -13.77
CA VAL A 236 -12.82 -10.53 -14.02
C VAL A 236 -13.42 -10.46 -15.41
N VAL A 237 -14.63 -9.91 -15.55
CA VAL A 237 -15.32 -9.79 -16.83
C VAL A 237 -14.57 -8.77 -17.71
N GLU A 238 -14.31 -9.10 -18.98
CA GLU A 238 -13.69 -8.17 -19.93
C GLU A 238 -14.74 -7.50 -20.80
N SER A 239 -15.67 -8.29 -21.30
CA SER A 239 -16.59 -7.87 -22.34
C SER A 239 -17.86 -8.71 -22.28
N LEU A 240 -18.93 -8.11 -22.80
CA LEU A 240 -20.07 -8.85 -23.31
C LEU A 240 -20.07 -8.72 -24.83
N GLU A 241 -20.06 -9.85 -25.53
CA GLU A 241 -20.09 -9.91 -26.98
C GLU A 241 -21.34 -10.62 -27.49
N GLU A 242 -21.55 -10.53 -28.80
CA GLU A 242 -22.63 -11.22 -29.52
C GLU A 242 -24.04 -10.95 -28.96
N MET A 243 -24.29 -9.76 -28.38
CA MET A 243 -25.59 -9.29 -27.86
C MET A 243 -26.67 -9.09 -28.95
N ALA A 244 -26.78 -10.02 -29.90
CA ALA A 244 -27.68 -9.94 -31.02
C ALA A 244 -29.12 -10.20 -30.58
N HIS A 245 -30.03 -9.35 -31.06
CA HIS A 245 -31.47 -9.40 -30.78
C HIS A 245 -32.30 -9.28 -32.07
N GLY A 246 -31.68 -9.50 -33.23
CA GLY A 246 -32.40 -9.53 -34.50
C GLY A 246 -33.24 -10.79 -34.63
N TRP A 247 -34.39 -10.68 -35.30
CA TRP A 247 -35.33 -11.80 -35.53
C TRP A 247 -34.72 -13.02 -36.25
N GLN A 248 -33.56 -12.84 -36.90
CA GLN A 248 -32.80 -13.90 -37.57
C GLN A 248 -31.48 -14.27 -36.84
N ALA A 249 -31.10 -13.53 -35.79
CA ALA A 249 -29.86 -13.77 -35.07
C ALA A 249 -30.06 -14.79 -33.94
N ARG A 250 -28.99 -15.49 -33.56
CA ARG A 250 -29.02 -16.33 -32.36
C ARG A 250 -29.13 -15.40 -31.15
N HIS A 251 -30.19 -15.57 -30.37
CA HIS A 251 -30.45 -14.83 -29.13
C HIS A 251 -29.52 -15.33 -28.01
N ARG A 252 -28.24 -15.01 -28.10
CA ARG A 252 -27.24 -15.34 -27.09
C ARG A 252 -26.45 -14.10 -26.71
N VAL A 253 -25.70 -14.19 -25.62
CA VAL A 253 -24.64 -13.24 -25.27
C VAL A 253 -23.44 -14.05 -24.80
N LYS A 254 -22.24 -13.59 -25.13
CA LYS A 254 -20.99 -14.16 -24.64
C LYS A 254 -20.41 -13.25 -23.59
N LEU A 255 -20.16 -13.76 -22.40
CA LEU A 255 -19.41 -13.09 -21.36
C LEU A 255 -17.99 -13.63 -21.37
N GLU A 256 -17.04 -12.78 -21.71
CA GLU A 256 -15.62 -13.11 -21.67
C GLU A 256 -15.02 -12.64 -20.35
N SER A 257 -14.17 -13.46 -19.76
CA SER A 257 -13.55 -13.17 -18.48
C SER A 257 -12.11 -13.68 -18.43
N ARG A 258 -11.31 -12.99 -17.62
CA ARG A 258 -9.92 -13.31 -17.30
C ARG A 258 -9.82 -13.90 -15.92
N ASP A 259 -8.96 -14.89 -15.74
CA ASP A 259 -8.62 -15.45 -14.45
C ASP A 259 -8.27 -14.34 -13.44
N TRP A 260 -8.95 -14.38 -12.29
CA TRP A 260 -8.83 -13.36 -11.26
C TRP A 260 -7.41 -13.28 -10.69
N ILE A 261 -6.77 -14.43 -10.46
CA ILE A 261 -5.41 -14.47 -9.89
C ILE A 261 -4.43 -13.84 -10.86
N ALA A 262 -4.47 -14.24 -12.13
CA ALA A 262 -3.65 -13.68 -13.18
C ALA A 262 -3.91 -12.17 -13.38
N HIS A 263 -5.15 -11.72 -13.23
CA HIS A 263 -5.49 -10.29 -13.26
C HIS A 263 -4.84 -9.53 -12.10
N LEU A 264 -5.01 -10.00 -10.86
CA LEU A 264 -4.45 -9.31 -9.69
C LEU A 264 -2.93 -9.35 -9.63
N LEU A 265 -2.29 -10.42 -10.11
CA LEU A 265 -0.83 -10.50 -10.20
C LEU A 265 -0.20 -9.49 -11.16
N LYS A 266 -0.98 -8.88 -12.06
CA LYS A 266 -0.53 -7.76 -12.91
C LYS A 266 -0.49 -6.41 -12.18
N ARG A 267 -1.07 -6.30 -10.98
CA ARG A 267 -0.97 -5.09 -10.17
C ARG A 267 0.49 -4.82 -9.83
N ARG A 268 0.87 -3.55 -9.88
CA ARG A 268 2.25 -3.12 -9.69
C ARG A 268 2.51 -2.83 -8.23
N LEU A 269 3.52 -3.51 -7.69
CA LEU A 269 4.07 -3.26 -6.38
C LEU A 269 4.96 -2.02 -6.41
N GLY A 270 4.93 -1.28 -5.32
CA GLY A 270 5.74 -0.11 -5.12
C GLY A 270 5.53 0.99 -6.18
N THR A 271 4.29 1.14 -6.63
CA THR A 271 3.90 2.20 -7.56
C THR A 271 4.05 3.56 -6.84
N PRO A 272 4.68 4.57 -7.47
CA PRO A 272 4.74 5.91 -6.89
C PRO A 272 3.34 6.46 -6.63
N THR A 273 3.22 7.37 -5.66
CA THR A 273 1.96 8.09 -5.43
C THR A 273 1.58 8.95 -6.64
N ALA A 274 0.36 9.47 -6.64
CA ALA A 274 -0.05 10.47 -7.64
C ALA A 274 0.86 11.71 -7.66
N ALA A 275 1.53 12.03 -6.54
CA ALA A 275 2.51 13.12 -6.44
C ALA A 275 3.92 12.72 -6.94
N GLY A 276 4.11 11.48 -7.41
CA GLY A 276 5.39 10.93 -7.83
C GLY A 276 6.29 10.48 -6.67
N GLU A 277 5.79 10.48 -5.43
CA GLU A 277 6.55 9.99 -4.27
C GLU A 277 6.75 8.48 -4.40
N ARG A 278 8.01 8.04 -4.42
CA ARG A 278 8.37 6.63 -4.54
C ARG A 278 8.03 5.89 -3.25
N ARG A 279 7.31 4.77 -3.37
CA ARG A 279 6.91 3.91 -2.24
C ARG A 279 7.25 2.45 -2.52
N PRO A 280 8.53 2.05 -2.54
CA PRO A 280 8.89 0.70 -2.94
C PRO A 280 8.26 -0.34 -1.98
N PHE A 281 7.88 -1.51 -2.50
CA PHE A 281 7.52 -2.66 -1.66
C PHE A 281 8.80 -3.26 -1.11
N MET A 282 8.93 -3.29 0.22
CA MET A 282 10.16 -3.69 0.89
C MET A 282 9.87 -4.61 2.08
N ARG A 283 10.72 -5.65 2.24
CA ARG A 283 10.71 -6.60 3.37
C ARG A 283 12.13 -7.04 3.70
N GLY A 284 12.39 -7.32 4.98
CA GLY A 284 13.66 -7.85 5.45
C GLY A 284 14.84 -6.88 5.31
N THR A 285 16.04 -7.45 5.09
CA THR A 285 17.32 -6.69 5.03
C THR A 285 17.87 -6.68 3.60
N TYR A 286 18.14 -5.49 3.05
CA TYR A 286 18.70 -5.35 1.70
C TYR A 286 19.60 -4.12 1.58
N ARG A 287 20.38 -4.09 0.49
CA ARG A 287 21.24 -2.96 0.13
C ARG A 287 20.50 -2.09 -0.89
N VAL A 288 20.41 -0.80 -0.63
CA VAL A 288 19.68 0.16 -1.48
C VAL A 288 20.52 1.42 -1.68
N ARG A 289 20.40 2.01 -2.88
CA ARG A 289 21.09 3.25 -3.25
C ARG A 289 20.29 4.46 -2.77
N GLY A 290 20.98 5.43 -2.19
CA GLY A 290 20.42 6.75 -1.87
C GLY A 290 20.52 7.71 -3.05
N GLU A 291 19.58 8.65 -3.12
CA GLU A 291 19.56 9.71 -4.13
C GLU A 291 19.84 11.07 -3.51
N LEU A 292 20.74 11.85 -4.10
CA LEU A 292 21.04 13.19 -3.61
C LEU A 292 19.82 14.10 -3.80
N VAL A 293 19.23 14.58 -2.70
CA VAL A 293 18.03 15.44 -2.73
C VAL A 293 18.33 16.89 -2.37
N ASN A 294 19.39 17.15 -1.60
CA ASN A 294 19.77 18.50 -1.22
C ASN A 294 21.28 18.60 -0.96
N THR A 295 21.84 19.79 -1.15
CA THR A 295 23.21 20.13 -0.78
C THR A 295 23.19 21.42 0.03
N ILE A 296 23.64 21.34 1.28
CA ILE A 296 23.91 22.50 2.10
C ILE A 296 25.35 22.93 1.78
N PRO A 297 25.58 24.10 1.18
CA PRO A 297 26.92 24.53 0.82
C PRO A 297 27.76 24.75 2.09
N ALA A 298 29.09 24.73 1.92
CA ALA A 298 30.02 25.09 2.98
C ALA A 298 29.72 26.52 3.47
N ARG A 299 29.92 26.77 4.77
CA ARG A 299 29.64 28.08 5.39
C ARG A 299 30.75 28.46 6.33
N VAL A 300 31.06 29.76 6.36
CA VAL A 300 31.93 30.36 7.37
C VAL A 300 31.03 31.13 8.32
N GLY A 301 31.16 30.83 9.62
CA GLY A 301 30.45 31.52 10.68
C GLY A 301 31.01 32.93 10.91
N GLU A 302 30.28 33.72 11.69
CA GLU A 302 30.73 35.07 12.04
C GLU A 302 32.02 35.02 12.87
N THR A 303 32.88 36.00 12.64
CA THR A 303 34.09 36.18 13.44
C THR A 303 33.73 36.75 14.81
N VAL A 304 34.24 36.12 15.86
CA VAL A 304 34.19 36.61 17.23
C VAL A 304 35.57 37.12 17.64
N LYS A 305 35.65 38.39 18.02
CA LYS A 305 36.84 39.01 18.61
C LYS A 305 36.76 38.96 20.14
N THR A 306 37.86 38.60 20.78
CA THR A 306 38.07 38.76 22.23
C THR A 306 39.41 39.43 22.48
N GLY A 307 39.42 40.55 23.22
CA GLY A 307 40.63 41.33 23.50
C GLY A 307 40.42 42.84 23.30
N HIS A 308 41.51 43.59 23.41
CA HIS A 308 41.51 45.06 23.25
C HIS A 308 42.10 45.50 21.91
N GLY A 309 41.38 46.34 21.17
CA GLY A 309 41.84 46.89 19.91
C GLY A 309 40.65 47.23 19.02
N SER A 310 40.84 48.11 18.05
CA SER A 310 39.75 48.61 17.20
C SER A 310 39.53 47.76 15.94
N ALA A 311 40.53 46.99 15.48
CA ALA A 311 40.44 46.27 14.21
C ALA A 311 39.39 45.16 14.20
N THR A 312 38.77 44.98 13.04
CA THR A 312 37.80 43.92 12.77
C THR A 312 38.35 42.97 11.71
N MET A 313 38.17 41.66 11.91
CA MET A 313 38.66 40.65 10.98
C MET A 313 37.54 40.19 10.05
N ARG A 314 37.88 40.05 8.77
CA ARG A 314 37.01 39.56 7.70
C ARG A 314 37.59 38.26 7.17
N VAL A 315 36.70 37.31 6.87
CA VAL A 315 37.08 36.04 6.25
C VAL A 315 36.63 36.07 4.79
N LEU A 316 37.52 35.70 3.89
CA LEU A 316 37.32 35.59 2.45
C LEU A 316 37.41 34.13 2.01
N GLY A 317 36.92 33.87 0.80
CA GLY A 317 36.96 32.55 0.17
C GLY A 317 35.76 31.68 0.47
N SER A 318 35.84 30.42 0.06
CA SER A 318 34.81 29.40 0.29
C SER A 318 35.50 28.17 0.86
N TYR A 319 35.04 27.71 2.02
CA TYR A 319 35.67 26.60 2.70
C TYR A 319 35.60 25.32 1.86
N GLN A 320 36.76 24.73 1.58
CA GLN A 320 36.91 23.51 0.75
C GLN A 320 37.21 22.26 1.60
N GLY A 321 37.29 22.40 2.92
CA GLY A 321 37.65 21.30 3.81
C GLY A 321 36.54 20.27 3.95
N ARG A 322 36.94 19.02 4.27
CA ARG A 322 36.03 17.86 4.36
C ARG A 322 35.34 17.73 5.72
N THR A 323 35.88 18.35 6.76
CA THR A 323 35.35 18.30 8.12
C THR A 323 35.12 19.71 8.63
N ASP A 324 34.20 19.88 9.58
CA ASP A 324 34.06 21.16 10.26
C ASP A 324 35.36 21.49 11.02
N LYS A 325 35.79 22.76 10.96
CA LYS A 325 36.99 23.24 11.65
C LYS A 325 36.67 24.54 12.39
N SER A 326 37.29 24.73 13.55
CA SER A 326 37.22 25.99 14.30
C SER A 326 38.59 26.66 14.29
N TYR A 327 38.66 27.81 13.64
CA TYR A 327 39.88 28.61 13.51
C TYR A 327 40.01 29.55 14.71
N LEU A 328 41.24 29.69 15.20
CA LEU A 328 41.65 30.64 16.21
C LEU A 328 42.89 31.37 15.72
N LEU A 329 42.80 32.69 15.62
CA LEU A 329 43.90 33.59 15.30
C LEU A 329 44.21 34.39 16.56
N GLU A 330 45.47 34.39 16.99
CA GLU A 330 45.94 35.11 18.17
C GLU A 330 47.04 36.09 17.77
N VAL A 331 46.84 37.38 18.07
CA VAL A 331 47.82 38.43 17.83
C VAL A 331 49.00 38.25 18.78
N GLU A 332 50.20 38.20 18.23
CA GLU A 332 51.46 38.02 18.97
C GLU A 332 52.11 39.37 19.32
N SER A 333 52.04 40.37 18.44
CA SER A 333 52.54 41.73 18.68
C SER A 333 51.46 42.80 18.54
N ALA A 334 51.51 43.82 19.39
CA ALA A 334 50.64 45.00 19.27
C ALA A 334 51.07 45.88 18.08
N GLY A 335 50.14 46.63 17.49
CA GLY A 335 50.41 47.51 16.35
C GLY A 335 49.16 47.77 15.51
N GLU A 336 49.37 48.43 14.37
CA GLU A 336 48.34 48.65 13.34
C GLU A 336 48.29 47.48 12.34
N VAL A 337 47.24 47.40 11.52
CA VAL A 337 47.17 46.46 10.39
C VAL A 337 48.35 46.70 9.45
N GLY A 338 49.07 45.62 9.08
CA GLY A 338 50.30 45.69 8.27
C GLY A 338 51.59 45.67 9.10
N GLU A 339 51.50 45.85 10.42
CA GLU A 339 52.66 45.89 11.33
C GLU A 339 52.57 44.82 12.43
N ALA A 340 51.38 44.62 13.00
CA ALA A 340 51.14 43.60 14.02
C ALA A 340 51.31 42.19 13.42
N THR A 341 51.80 41.25 14.23
CA THR A 341 51.94 39.84 13.87
C THR A 341 50.92 38.98 14.62
N PHE A 342 50.54 37.86 14.03
CA PHE A 342 49.63 36.88 14.61
C PHE A 342 50.08 35.45 14.30
N ARG A 343 49.48 34.52 15.01
CA ARG A 343 49.56 33.08 14.77
C ARG A 343 48.17 32.49 14.68
N TRP A 344 48.02 31.36 14.02
CA TRP A 344 46.71 30.74 13.85
C TRP A 344 46.69 29.23 14.05
N SER A 345 45.52 28.72 14.45
CA SER A 345 45.30 27.36 14.91
C SER A 345 43.95 26.85 14.42
N ILE A 346 43.86 25.55 14.15
CA ILE A 346 42.60 24.85 13.83
C ILE A 346 42.11 23.94 14.96
N ASN A 347 42.79 23.97 16.11
CA ASN A 347 42.49 23.17 17.28
C ASN A 347 42.52 24.03 18.55
N GLN A 348 42.02 25.26 18.43
CA GLN A 348 41.81 26.17 19.56
C GLN A 348 43.09 26.46 20.37
N GLY A 349 44.22 26.59 19.68
CA GLY A 349 45.51 26.97 20.27
C GLY A 349 46.30 25.81 20.89
N GLN A 350 45.87 24.55 20.73
CA GLN A 350 46.67 23.40 21.15
C GLN A 350 47.94 23.25 20.30
N SER A 351 47.85 23.56 19.01
CA SER A 351 48.99 23.71 18.11
C SER A 351 48.77 24.88 17.15
N TRP A 352 49.86 25.52 16.77
CA TRP A 352 49.87 26.63 15.81
C TRP A 352 50.30 26.11 14.44
N ARG A 353 49.55 26.50 13.41
CA ARG A 353 49.83 26.15 12.02
C ARG A 353 50.95 27.02 11.47
N GLU A 354 50.86 28.31 11.73
CA GLU A 354 51.89 29.30 11.45
C GLU A 354 51.94 30.35 12.57
N THR A 355 53.09 30.99 12.71
CA THR A 355 53.41 32.01 13.71
C THR A 355 54.16 33.16 13.06
N GLU A 356 54.21 34.32 13.72
CA GLU A 356 54.89 35.54 13.26
C GLU A 356 54.35 36.04 11.91
N VAL A 357 53.10 35.74 11.58
CA VAL A 357 52.46 36.14 10.32
C VAL A 357 52.00 37.59 10.44
N VAL A 358 52.38 38.45 9.50
CA VAL A 358 52.01 39.87 9.53
C VAL A 358 50.51 40.03 9.20
N THR A 359 49.80 40.83 9.98
CA THR A 359 48.39 41.20 9.71
C THR A 359 48.31 41.97 8.40
N ALA A 360 47.27 41.73 7.59
CA ALA A 360 47.15 42.35 6.27
C ALA A 360 45.78 43.01 6.04
N GLY A 361 45.78 44.02 5.17
CA GLY A 361 44.57 44.69 4.67
C GLY A 361 43.89 43.92 3.54
N PRO A 362 42.77 44.42 3.02
CA PRO A 362 42.00 43.76 1.96
C PRO A 362 42.75 43.60 0.62
N GLU A 363 43.81 44.37 0.39
CA GLU A 363 44.63 44.33 -0.82
C GLU A 363 45.56 43.11 -0.92
N ASP A 364 45.95 42.51 0.20
CA ASP A 364 46.80 41.33 0.26
C ASP A 364 46.38 40.38 1.41
N PRO A 365 45.18 39.77 1.33
CA PRO A 365 44.67 38.93 2.41
C PRO A 365 45.61 37.76 2.74
N VAL A 366 45.70 37.40 4.02
CA VAL A 366 46.50 36.27 4.46
C VAL A 366 45.76 34.97 4.17
N GLU A 367 46.28 34.18 3.24
CA GLU A 367 45.77 32.86 2.92
C GLU A 367 45.90 31.92 4.14
N LEU A 368 44.83 31.21 4.44
CA LEU A 368 44.79 30.10 5.38
C LEU A 368 44.68 28.78 4.60
N GLU A 369 44.49 27.67 5.31
CA GLU A 369 44.19 26.38 4.68
C GLU A 369 42.74 26.29 4.12
N GLU A 370 42.53 25.32 3.22
CA GLU A 370 41.19 24.94 2.71
C GLU A 370 40.45 26.06 1.95
N GLY A 371 41.20 26.94 1.26
CA GLY A 371 40.64 27.97 0.38
C GLY A 371 40.00 29.16 1.11
N LEU A 372 40.40 29.37 2.37
CA LEU A 372 40.01 30.53 3.17
C LEU A 372 41.17 31.51 3.25
N ALA A 373 40.86 32.80 3.30
CA ALA A 373 41.82 33.85 3.60
C ALA A 373 41.24 34.81 4.63
N VAL A 374 42.08 35.56 5.34
CA VAL A 374 41.66 36.57 6.31
C VAL A 374 42.35 37.89 6.06
N TYR A 375 41.64 38.97 6.35
CA TYR A 375 42.22 40.30 6.42
C TYR A 375 41.58 41.09 7.54
N TRP A 376 42.16 42.24 7.87
CA TRP A 376 41.65 43.12 8.91
C TRP A 376 41.36 44.51 8.36
N GLU A 377 40.30 45.12 8.89
CA GLU A 377 39.93 46.50 8.64
C GLU A 377 40.27 47.30 9.90
N SER A 378 41.16 48.30 9.76
CA SER A 378 41.55 49.19 10.84
C SER A 378 40.36 49.97 11.39
N GLY A 379 40.36 50.22 12.69
CA GLY A 379 39.32 50.97 13.39
C GLY A 379 39.83 52.27 14.02
N PRO A 380 38.99 53.01 14.74
CA PRO A 380 39.44 54.18 15.49
C PRO A 380 40.30 53.76 16.71
N GLY A 381 41.53 54.26 16.77
CA GLY A 381 42.51 53.92 17.80
C GLY A 381 43.31 52.68 17.45
N THR A 382 44.21 52.24 18.34
CA THR A 382 45.13 51.11 18.10
C THR A 382 44.37 49.86 17.68
N ASP A 383 44.74 49.32 16.51
CA ASP A 383 44.07 48.16 15.91
C ASP A 383 44.19 46.90 16.77
N PHE A 384 45.40 46.61 17.25
CA PHE A 384 45.69 45.37 17.98
C PHE A 384 46.50 45.57 19.27
N ALA A 385 46.16 44.80 20.28
CA ALA A 385 47.03 44.49 21.42
C ALA A 385 47.42 43.00 21.40
N ALA A 386 48.64 42.69 21.85
CA ALA A 386 49.09 41.30 21.99
C ALA A 386 48.11 40.49 22.85
N GLY A 387 47.81 39.26 22.42
CA GLY A 387 46.79 38.40 23.03
C GLY A 387 45.36 38.65 22.56
N ASN A 388 45.12 39.58 21.63
CA ASN A 388 43.85 39.66 20.91
C ASN A 388 43.60 38.34 20.18
N ARG A 389 42.37 37.85 20.25
CA ARG A 389 41.95 36.61 19.61
C ARG A 389 40.76 36.84 18.70
N PHE A 390 40.82 36.25 17.53
CA PHE A 390 39.73 36.18 16.58
C PHE A 390 39.42 34.70 16.34
N SER A 391 38.15 34.34 16.38
CA SER A 391 37.73 32.95 16.15
C SER A 391 36.54 32.91 15.22
N PHE A 392 36.48 31.88 14.38
CA PHE A 392 35.33 31.60 13.53
C PHE A 392 35.27 30.10 13.27
N SER A 393 34.09 29.60 12.87
CA SER A 393 33.90 28.21 12.49
C SER A 393 33.68 28.09 11.00
N ALA A 394 34.33 27.12 10.36
CA ALA A 394 34.09 26.75 8.97
C ALA A 394 33.39 25.39 8.94
N MET A 395 32.18 25.38 8.38
CA MET A 395 31.34 24.19 8.24
C MET A 395 31.51 23.62 6.84
N ALA A 396 31.87 22.34 6.76
CA ALA A 396 31.99 21.61 5.51
C ALA A 396 30.62 21.49 4.80
N PRO A 397 30.58 21.31 3.47
CA PRO A 397 29.31 21.11 2.78
C PRO A 397 28.66 19.80 3.25
N VAL A 398 27.33 19.81 3.37
CA VAL A 398 26.55 18.62 3.75
C VAL A 398 25.66 18.20 2.60
N TYR A 399 25.84 16.97 2.15
CA TYR A 399 25.06 16.34 1.10
C TYR A 399 23.98 15.48 1.75
N ILE A 400 22.72 15.71 1.40
CA ILE A 400 21.58 14.98 1.94
C ILE A 400 21.07 14.03 0.87
N TYR A 401 21.15 12.74 1.16
CA TYR A 401 20.63 11.66 0.33
C TYR A 401 19.35 11.11 0.93
N GLN A 402 18.40 10.73 0.07
CA GLN A 402 17.17 10.07 0.45
C GLN A 402 17.24 8.59 0.08
N ILE A 403 17.00 7.72 1.05
CA ILE A 403 16.70 6.31 0.84
C ILE A 403 15.18 6.17 0.91
N PHE A 404 14.56 5.72 -0.19
CA PHE A 404 13.10 5.66 -0.28
C PHE A 404 12.50 4.48 0.50
N GLY A 405 11.29 4.71 1.01
CA GLY A 405 10.43 3.78 1.76
C GLY A 405 10.80 3.49 3.21
N ALA A 406 11.41 4.49 3.85
CA ALA A 406 11.30 4.69 5.29
C ALA A 406 9.81 4.77 5.72
N PRO A 407 9.46 4.55 7.01
CA PRO A 407 10.36 4.26 8.11
C PRO A 407 10.99 2.87 8.01
N PHE A 408 12.24 2.76 8.45
CA PHE A 408 12.99 1.51 8.60
C PHE A 408 13.10 1.16 10.07
N SER A 409 13.17 -0.13 10.40
CA SER A 409 13.55 -0.57 11.75
C SER A 409 15.01 -0.20 12.08
N GLY A 410 15.87 -0.08 11.06
CA GLY A 410 17.24 0.42 11.22
C GLY A 410 18.01 0.59 9.91
N ILE A 411 19.07 1.38 9.96
CA ILE A 411 20.10 1.49 8.91
C ILE A 411 21.41 0.98 9.52
N SER A 412 21.78 -0.25 9.16
CA SER A 412 22.85 -1.00 9.83
C SER A 412 24.25 -0.60 9.37
N SER A 413 24.39 -0.24 8.09
CA SER A 413 25.66 0.14 7.46
C SER A 413 25.40 1.15 6.35
N ILE A 414 26.34 2.07 6.14
CA ILE A 414 26.34 3.04 5.04
C ILE A 414 27.64 2.90 4.28
N TYR A 415 27.52 2.90 2.96
CA TYR A 415 28.62 2.71 2.02
C TYR A 415 28.76 3.97 1.18
N LEU A 416 29.96 4.56 1.18
CA LEU A 416 30.32 5.67 0.29
C LEU A 416 31.25 5.12 -0.79
N ASN A 417 30.84 5.22 -2.05
CA ASN A 417 31.58 4.67 -3.20
C ASN A 417 31.94 3.17 -3.05
N GLY A 418 31.08 2.41 -2.35
CA GLY A 418 31.25 0.97 -2.12
C GLY A 418 31.95 0.59 -0.81
N GLU A 419 32.57 1.54 -0.11
CA GLU A 419 33.27 1.29 1.16
C GLU A 419 32.39 1.65 2.36
N GLU A 420 32.29 0.74 3.33
CA GLU A 420 31.52 0.99 4.55
C GLU A 420 32.23 2.05 5.41
N THR A 421 31.52 3.10 5.82
CA THR A 421 32.08 4.15 6.68
C THR A 421 31.04 4.70 7.65
N ARG A 422 31.55 5.21 8.78
CA ARG A 422 30.78 5.94 9.79
C ARG A 422 31.27 7.38 9.98
N GLU A 423 32.40 7.72 9.37
CA GLU A 423 33.01 9.03 9.54
C GLU A 423 32.28 10.07 8.67
N GLY A 424 31.85 11.17 9.28
CA GLY A 424 31.14 12.23 8.56
C GLY A 424 29.77 11.83 8.02
N VAL A 425 29.18 10.74 8.51
CA VAL A 425 27.88 10.24 8.07
C VAL A 425 26.91 10.15 9.23
N ALA A 426 25.70 10.67 9.03
CA ALA A 426 24.57 10.48 9.93
C ALA A 426 23.36 9.97 9.13
N ALA A 427 22.63 9.01 9.65
CA ALA A 427 21.41 8.51 9.01
C ALA A 427 20.25 8.46 9.98
N ASP A 428 19.08 8.78 9.47
CA ASP A 428 17.82 8.73 10.20
C ASP A 428 16.95 7.60 9.60
N PRO A 429 16.72 6.49 10.34
CA PRO A 429 15.91 5.38 9.85
C PRO A 429 14.42 5.76 9.71
N VAL A 430 13.93 6.77 10.42
CA VAL A 430 12.52 7.18 10.37
C VAL A 430 12.22 7.90 9.06
N THR A 431 13.08 8.82 8.65
CA THR A 431 12.93 9.58 7.42
C THR A 431 13.65 8.95 6.22
N GLY A 432 14.61 8.06 6.46
CA GLY A 432 15.49 7.49 5.43
C GLY A 432 16.55 8.47 4.92
N GLN A 433 16.72 9.62 5.58
CA GLN A 433 17.72 10.61 5.18
C GLN A 433 19.12 10.20 5.64
N VAL A 434 20.08 10.30 4.74
CA VAL A 434 21.52 10.12 5.01
C VAL A 434 22.22 11.44 4.74
N ARG A 435 22.88 11.98 5.75
CA ARG A 435 23.70 13.19 5.68
C ARG A 435 25.15 12.79 5.59
N VAL A 436 25.83 13.28 4.56
CA VAL A 436 27.27 13.07 4.33
C VAL A 436 27.96 14.43 4.35
N THR A 437 28.90 14.61 5.25
CA THR A 437 29.69 15.85 5.39
C THR A 437 30.98 15.75 4.59
N GLY A 438 31.35 16.84 3.91
CA GLY A 438 32.63 17.01 3.23
C GLY A 438 32.59 16.76 1.74
N GLN A 439 32.25 15.55 1.28
CA GLN A 439 32.27 15.21 -0.15
C GLN A 439 31.01 14.48 -0.61
N SER A 440 30.60 14.78 -1.85
CA SER A 440 29.58 13.98 -2.53
C SER A 440 30.14 12.61 -2.89
N ALA A 441 29.30 11.60 -2.81
CA ALA A 441 29.65 10.22 -3.08
C ALA A 441 28.43 9.45 -3.60
N LEU A 442 28.67 8.30 -4.20
CA LEU A 442 27.63 7.30 -4.35
C LEU A 442 27.29 6.76 -2.97
N VAL A 443 26.07 7.01 -2.50
CA VAL A 443 25.58 6.50 -1.21
C VAL A 443 24.77 5.24 -1.42
N GLU A 444 25.11 4.19 -0.68
CA GLU A 444 24.28 3.01 -0.51
C GLU A 444 24.14 2.72 0.99
N ALA A 445 23.07 2.06 1.37
CA ALA A 445 22.82 1.68 2.75
C ALA A 445 22.29 0.26 2.84
N ARG A 446 22.70 -0.44 3.90
CA ARG A 446 22.07 -1.69 4.31
C ARG A 446 20.96 -1.35 5.29
N VAL A 447 19.73 -1.42 4.80
CA VAL A 447 18.52 -1.10 5.56
C VAL A 447 17.83 -2.37 6.04
N VAL A 448 17.16 -2.27 7.19
CA VAL A 448 16.32 -3.33 7.75
C VAL A 448 14.89 -2.79 7.78
N LYS A 449 14.03 -3.26 6.88
CA LYS A 449 12.64 -2.78 6.80
C LYS A 449 11.83 -3.28 7.99
N ASP A 450 11.88 -4.60 8.22
CA ASP A 450 11.16 -5.32 9.27
C ASP A 450 11.87 -6.65 9.57
N ALA A 451 11.29 -7.44 10.48
CA ALA A 451 11.76 -8.77 10.83
C ALA A 451 11.35 -9.85 9.79
N THR A 452 10.47 -9.52 8.85
CA THR A 452 9.95 -10.46 7.85
C THR A 452 11.01 -10.73 6.79
N THR A 453 11.74 -11.81 6.99
CA THR A 453 12.87 -12.21 6.13
C THR A 453 12.62 -13.52 5.40
N HIS A 454 11.66 -14.33 5.84
CA HIS A 454 11.40 -15.61 5.22
C HIS A 454 10.70 -15.42 3.86
N PRO A 455 11.19 -16.04 2.75
CA PRO A 455 10.63 -15.81 1.43
C PRO A 455 9.13 -16.10 1.32
N VAL A 456 8.64 -17.15 2.00
CA VAL A 456 7.21 -17.50 2.04
C VAL A 456 6.37 -16.36 2.61
N ASP A 457 6.81 -15.74 3.71
CA ASP A 457 6.08 -14.63 4.33
C ASP A 457 6.06 -13.41 3.40
N ILE A 458 7.18 -13.15 2.71
CA ILE A 458 7.27 -12.08 1.73
C ILE A 458 6.32 -12.33 0.55
N ILE A 459 6.20 -13.58 0.07
CA ILE A 459 5.22 -13.94 -0.97
C ILE A 459 3.79 -13.74 -0.46
N GLN A 460 3.47 -14.15 0.78
CA GLN A 460 2.16 -13.92 1.38
C GLN A 460 1.82 -12.43 1.46
N ASP A 461 2.79 -11.61 1.86
CA ASP A 461 2.63 -10.15 1.92
C ASP A 461 2.41 -9.54 0.53
N ILE A 462 3.12 -10.01 -0.51
CA ILE A 462 2.90 -9.59 -1.89
C ILE A 462 1.49 -9.96 -2.35
N LEU A 463 1.06 -11.19 -2.07
CA LEU A 463 -0.28 -11.67 -2.42
C LEU A 463 -1.36 -10.86 -1.68
N ALA A 464 -1.17 -10.57 -0.40
CA ALA A 464 -2.06 -9.73 0.38
C ALA A 464 -2.14 -8.30 -0.18
N GLU A 465 -1.01 -7.69 -0.52
CA GLU A 465 -0.92 -6.35 -1.12
C GLU A 465 -1.75 -6.24 -2.40
N VAL A 466 -1.80 -7.30 -3.22
CA VAL A 466 -2.60 -7.29 -4.45
C VAL A 466 -4.04 -7.79 -4.28
N GLY A 467 -4.45 -8.19 -3.06
CA GLY A 467 -5.80 -8.66 -2.76
C GLY A 467 -6.03 -10.16 -3.00
N LEU A 468 -4.97 -10.97 -2.88
CA LEU A 468 -4.99 -12.42 -3.08
C LEU A 468 -4.87 -13.24 -1.78
N THR A 469 -5.09 -12.63 -0.61
CA THR A 469 -5.03 -13.33 0.69
C THR A 469 -5.92 -14.57 0.73
N GLU A 470 -7.16 -14.46 0.24
CA GLU A 470 -8.12 -15.58 0.23
C GLU A 470 -7.75 -16.70 -0.75
N ALA A 471 -6.84 -16.43 -1.70
CA ALA A 471 -6.37 -17.43 -2.63
C ALA A 471 -5.22 -18.26 -2.03
N ILE A 472 -4.62 -17.88 -0.90
CA ILE A 472 -3.48 -18.60 -0.34
C ILE A 472 -3.95 -19.93 0.27
N HIS A 473 -3.37 -21.05 -0.16
CA HIS A 473 -3.59 -22.35 0.49
C HIS A 473 -2.73 -22.45 1.77
N PRO A 474 -3.32 -22.34 2.97
CA PRO A 474 -2.57 -22.10 4.21
C PRO A 474 -1.60 -23.23 4.54
N ASP A 475 -2.03 -24.49 4.40
CA ASP A 475 -1.20 -25.65 4.77
C ASP A 475 0.02 -25.82 3.88
N SER A 476 -0.11 -25.43 2.61
CA SER A 476 0.99 -25.53 1.63
C SER A 476 2.07 -24.49 1.93
N PHE A 477 1.66 -23.26 2.27
CA PHE A 477 2.58 -22.21 2.71
C PHE A 477 3.24 -22.54 4.04
N ALA A 478 2.46 -23.02 5.02
CA ALA A 478 2.99 -23.45 6.32
C ALA A 478 4.01 -24.59 6.18
N LEU A 479 3.70 -25.60 5.36
CA LEU A 479 4.60 -26.71 5.07
C LEU A 479 5.89 -26.21 4.41
N ALA A 480 5.80 -25.43 3.32
CA ALA A 480 6.98 -24.91 2.62
C ALA A 480 7.89 -24.09 3.55
N LYS A 481 7.32 -23.27 4.43
CA LYS A 481 8.07 -22.52 5.45
C LYS A 481 8.76 -23.43 6.46
N SER A 482 8.07 -24.46 6.94
CA SER A 482 8.64 -25.41 7.92
C SER A 482 9.80 -26.23 7.36
N LEU A 483 9.81 -26.46 6.05
CA LEU A 483 10.87 -27.20 5.35
C LEU A 483 12.12 -26.35 5.08
N THR A 484 12.04 -25.03 5.20
CA THR A 484 13.14 -24.10 4.90
C THR A 484 13.37 -23.06 6.02
N PRO A 485 13.50 -23.47 7.30
CA PRO A 485 13.45 -22.53 8.43
C PRO A 485 14.56 -21.46 8.41
N ASP A 486 15.71 -21.78 7.79
CA ASP A 486 16.88 -20.91 7.73
C ASP A 486 16.90 -19.99 6.48
N TYR A 487 15.88 -20.06 5.61
CA TYR A 487 15.83 -19.21 4.42
C TYR A 487 15.49 -17.78 4.82
N ALA A 488 16.37 -16.86 4.42
CA ALA A 488 16.19 -15.43 4.65
C ALA A 488 16.60 -14.64 3.41
N ILE A 489 15.71 -13.76 2.95
CA ILE A 489 15.97 -12.79 1.88
C ILE A 489 15.43 -11.43 2.28
N GLY A 490 16.00 -10.38 1.71
CA GLY A 490 15.37 -9.05 1.69
C GLY A 490 15.02 -8.68 0.26
N VAL A 491 13.90 -7.99 0.09
CA VAL A 491 13.43 -7.56 -1.23
C VAL A 491 13.14 -6.07 -1.25
N CYS A 492 13.39 -5.48 -2.41
CA CYS A 492 13.00 -4.11 -2.73
C CYS A 492 12.47 -4.11 -4.17
N PHE A 493 11.16 -3.91 -4.29
CA PHE A 493 10.45 -3.95 -5.56
C PHE A 493 9.80 -2.59 -5.82
N GLU A 494 10.15 -2.01 -6.96
CA GLU A 494 9.64 -0.71 -7.35
C GLU A 494 9.04 -0.77 -8.75
N ASN A 495 7.75 -0.44 -8.83
CA ASN A 495 6.98 -0.39 -10.07
C ASN A 495 7.04 -1.69 -10.91
N VAL A 496 7.16 -2.84 -10.23
CA VAL A 496 7.14 -4.18 -10.85
C VAL A 496 5.81 -4.86 -10.58
N THR A 497 5.34 -5.71 -11.48
CA THR A 497 4.12 -6.50 -11.23
C THR A 497 4.35 -7.49 -10.08
N ALA A 498 3.32 -7.83 -9.31
CA ALA A 498 3.42 -8.85 -8.26
C ALA A 498 3.89 -10.20 -8.81
N ALA A 499 3.41 -10.57 -10.00
CA ALA A 499 3.92 -11.65 -10.82
C ALA A 499 5.45 -11.66 -10.96
N GLN A 500 6.03 -10.55 -11.42
CA GLN A 500 7.48 -10.41 -11.62
C GLN A 500 8.25 -10.47 -10.30
N ALA A 501 7.70 -9.87 -9.24
CA ALA A 501 8.30 -9.87 -7.91
C ALA A 501 8.35 -11.28 -7.30
N ILE A 502 7.23 -12.01 -7.32
CA ILE A 502 7.14 -13.41 -6.86
C ILE A 502 8.10 -14.28 -7.69
N ARG A 503 8.12 -14.12 -9.02
CA ARG A 503 9.05 -14.85 -9.87
C ARG A 503 10.50 -14.60 -9.52
N GLU A 504 10.89 -13.37 -9.19
CA GLU A 504 12.27 -13.09 -8.77
C GLU A 504 12.60 -13.75 -7.44
N ILE A 505 11.66 -13.75 -6.48
CA ILE A 505 11.84 -14.48 -5.21
C ILE A 505 12.00 -15.97 -5.48
N VAL A 506 11.05 -16.57 -6.20
CA VAL A 506 11.03 -18.00 -6.55
C VAL A 506 12.30 -18.39 -7.31
N ARG A 507 12.79 -17.57 -8.24
CA ARG A 507 14.05 -17.81 -8.97
C ARG A 507 15.29 -17.82 -8.09
N ARG A 508 15.29 -17.02 -7.02
CA ARG A 508 16.41 -16.91 -6.05
C ARG A 508 16.32 -17.92 -4.92
N THR A 509 15.19 -18.60 -4.82
CA THR A 509 14.89 -19.59 -3.80
C THR A 509 14.60 -20.92 -4.51
N LEU A 510 14.36 -21.98 -3.75
CA LEU A 510 14.03 -23.30 -4.32
C LEU A 510 12.56 -23.59 -4.04
N TYR A 511 11.66 -22.73 -4.52
CA TYR A 511 10.22 -22.98 -4.44
C TYR A 511 9.63 -23.24 -5.83
N ASP A 512 8.52 -23.96 -5.86
CA ASP A 512 7.61 -24.06 -7.00
C ASP A 512 6.25 -23.52 -6.55
N LEU A 513 5.59 -22.72 -7.40
CA LEU A 513 4.35 -22.02 -7.05
C LEU A 513 3.36 -22.18 -8.20
N TRP A 514 2.15 -22.65 -7.91
CA TRP A 514 1.13 -22.92 -8.93
C TRP A 514 -0.25 -22.56 -8.42
N VAL A 515 -1.22 -22.53 -9.35
CA VAL A 515 -2.63 -22.33 -9.03
C VAL A 515 -3.38 -23.64 -9.23
N ASP A 516 -4.17 -24.01 -8.24
CA ASP A 516 -5.01 -25.21 -8.22
C ASP A 516 -6.41 -24.83 -7.75
N PHE A 517 -7.42 -24.95 -8.63
CA PHE A 517 -8.82 -24.59 -8.36
C PHE A 517 -9.03 -23.20 -7.72
N GLY A 518 -8.27 -22.19 -8.15
CA GLY A 518 -8.36 -20.83 -7.62
C GLY A 518 -7.63 -20.62 -6.28
N GLU A 519 -6.85 -21.60 -5.85
CA GLU A 519 -5.91 -21.49 -4.73
C GLU A 519 -4.47 -21.42 -5.25
N ILE A 520 -3.66 -20.56 -4.64
CA ILE A 520 -2.23 -20.45 -4.85
C ILE A 520 -1.55 -21.39 -3.86
N ARG A 521 -0.77 -22.31 -4.40
CA ARG A 521 0.00 -23.32 -3.65
C ARG A 521 1.48 -23.14 -3.91
N ILE A 522 2.26 -23.48 -2.90
CA ILE A 522 3.72 -23.43 -2.91
C ILE A 522 4.32 -24.74 -2.39
N SER A 523 5.42 -25.18 -2.99
CA SER A 523 6.21 -26.29 -2.49
C SER A 523 7.68 -25.91 -2.44
N ALA A 524 8.40 -26.44 -1.46
CA ALA A 524 9.86 -26.31 -1.39
C ALA A 524 10.49 -27.47 -2.15
N TYR A 525 11.43 -27.17 -3.04
CA TYR A 525 12.25 -28.16 -3.72
C TYR A 525 13.45 -28.50 -2.84
N LEU A 526 13.49 -29.74 -2.33
CA LEU A 526 14.52 -30.22 -1.40
C LEU A 526 15.67 -30.95 -2.09
N GLY A 527 15.65 -31.09 -3.42
CA GLY A 527 16.71 -31.76 -4.18
C GLY A 527 16.62 -33.29 -4.22
N ASP A 528 15.59 -33.88 -3.62
CA ASP A 528 15.37 -35.33 -3.62
C ASP A 528 14.23 -35.70 -4.57
N ASP A 529 14.56 -35.88 -5.85
CA ASP A 529 13.84 -36.74 -6.82
C ASP A 529 14.81 -37.27 -7.88
#